data_AF-W7TN51-F1
#
_entry.id   AF-W7TN51-F1
#
_cell.length_a   1.000
_cell.length_b   1.000
_cell.length_c   1.000
_cell.angle_alpha   90.00
_cell.angle_beta   90.00
_cell.angle_gamma   90.00
#
_symmetry.space_group_name_H-M   'P 1'
#
loop_
_entity.id
_entity.type
_entity.pdbx_description
1 polymer ?
#
loop_
_entity_poly.entity_id
_entity_poly.type
_entity_poly.pdbx_seq_one_letter_code
_entity_poly.pdbx_strand_id
1 'polypeptide(L)'
;MHLVTSFLLLILGLSSAAGAFVPPVSTITLRSGRLLLSTSSPLRRVSRTIRGFKMASSGNNGCPKPTLTFVTGNAKKLEEVRAILGADAKTGAVLPFDVVSQKIDLPELQGEPEDVAREKCLLAVKEVKGPTMVEDTALCFNALGGLPGVYIKWFLEKLGHEGLNNLLAAYEDKSAYALCTFAYCPGVGQEVLVFDGRTPGKIVPARGPHAFGWDPVFEPADGQSGGSEPPKTYAEMDKDMKNSISHRYRAVAKLRDFLLSPSGKMVVEE
;
A
#
# COMPACT_ATOMS: atom_id res chain seq x y z
N MET A 1 38.74 -13.75 34.93
CA MET A 1 38.06 -13.01 33.83
C MET A 1 37.39 -13.91 32.78
N HIS A 2 37.36 -15.24 32.93
CA HIS A 2 36.68 -16.14 31.97
C HIS A 2 35.29 -16.64 32.40
N LEU A 3 34.75 -16.15 33.53
CA LEU A 3 33.47 -16.62 34.08
C LEU A 3 32.29 -15.66 33.85
N VAL A 4 32.53 -14.45 33.30
CA VAL A 4 31.48 -13.42 33.13
C VAL A 4 30.95 -13.38 31.69
N THR A 5 31.66 -13.95 30.72
CA THR A 5 31.26 -13.97 29.30
C THR A 5 30.24 -15.06 28.96
N SER A 6 30.11 -16.13 29.75
CA SER A 6 29.15 -17.20 29.47
C SER A 6 27.73 -16.95 29.99
N PHE A 7 27.52 -15.95 30.84
CA PHE A 7 26.19 -15.68 31.41
C PHE A 7 25.34 -14.71 30.59
N LEU A 8 25.94 -13.96 29.65
CA LEU A 8 25.22 -12.96 28.84
C LEU A 8 24.61 -13.52 27.55
N LEU A 9 25.09 -14.67 27.07
CA LEU A 9 24.56 -15.32 25.86
C LEU A 9 23.21 -16.00 26.05
N LEU A 10 22.78 -16.26 27.30
CA LEU A 10 21.52 -16.95 27.57
C LEU A 10 20.29 -16.01 27.60
N ILE A 11 20.49 -14.69 27.77
CA ILE A 11 19.38 -13.73 27.95
C ILE A 11 18.87 -13.15 26.61
N LEU A 12 19.62 -13.30 25.50
CA LEU A 12 19.27 -12.68 24.21
C LEU A 12 18.85 -13.64 23.09
N GLY A 13 18.72 -14.95 23.36
CA GLY A 13 18.12 -15.89 22.40
C GLY A 13 18.83 -16.02 21.04
N LEU A 14 20.10 -15.66 20.94
CA LEU A 14 20.86 -15.74 19.68
C LEU A 14 21.56 -17.10 19.57
N SER A 15 20.98 -17.96 18.73
CA SER A 15 21.63 -19.20 18.29
C SER A 15 22.84 -18.87 17.41
N SER A 16 23.98 -19.50 17.70
CA SER A 16 25.19 -19.42 16.88
C SER A 16 24.99 -20.21 15.58
N ALA A 17 24.55 -19.53 14.52
CA ALA A 17 24.66 -20.00 13.15
C ALA A 17 25.41 -18.96 12.30
N ALA A 18 26.34 -19.47 11.51
CA ALA A 18 27.39 -18.78 10.77
C ALA A 18 27.01 -17.48 10.04
N GLY A 19 27.92 -16.48 10.11
CA GLY A 19 28.13 -15.51 9.04
C GLY A 19 27.41 -14.16 9.14
N ALA A 20 27.61 -13.40 10.23
CA ALA A 20 27.24 -11.98 10.28
C ALA A 20 28.46 -11.12 10.57
N PHE A 21 28.71 -10.13 9.69
CA PHE A 21 29.73 -9.10 9.84
C PHE A 21 29.38 -8.18 11.00
N VAL A 22 30.18 -8.22 12.08
CA VAL A 22 30.04 -7.33 13.24
C VAL A 22 31.00 -6.14 13.05
N PRO A 23 30.52 -4.89 12.98
CA PRO A 23 31.41 -3.74 12.87
C PRO A 23 32.21 -3.55 14.19
N PRO A 24 33.44 -3.01 14.12
CA PRO A 24 34.26 -2.82 15.31
C PRO A 24 33.65 -1.73 16.22
N VAL A 25 33.38 -2.09 17.48
CA VAL A 25 33.00 -1.14 18.53
C VAL A 25 34.28 -0.58 19.15
N SER A 26 34.53 0.72 19.00
CA SER A 26 35.84 1.30 19.31
C SER A 26 36.10 1.53 20.80
N THR A 27 35.11 1.59 21.69
CA THR A 27 35.33 1.68 23.16
C THR A 27 34.03 1.38 23.94
N ILE A 28 34.13 0.60 25.03
CA ILE A 28 33.06 0.44 26.03
C ILE A 28 33.56 1.07 27.34
N THR A 29 32.83 2.04 27.89
CA THR A 29 33.15 2.62 29.21
C THR A 29 31.92 2.60 30.10
N LEU A 30 32.08 2.08 31.33
CA LEU A 30 31.06 2.07 32.37
C LEU A 30 31.19 3.35 33.22
N ARG A 31 30.16 4.19 33.21
CA ARG A 31 29.95 5.22 34.25
C ARG A 31 28.52 5.11 34.77
N SER A 32 28.39 5.05 36.10
CA SER A 32 27.12 5.20 36.83
C SER A 32 25.95 4.35 36.30
N GLY A 33 26.17 3.05 36.08
CA GLY A 33 25.09 2.07 35.90
C GLY A 33 24.26 2.18 34.61
N ARG A 34 24.66 3.01 33.64
CA ARG A 34 23.95 3.15 32.35
C ARG A 34 24.87 2.81 31.17
N LEU A 35 24.45 1.88 30.33
CA LEU A 35 25.15 1.53 29.09
C LEU A 35 24.85 2.62 28.05
N LEU A 36 25.87 3.38 27.64
CA LEU A 36 25.77 4.39 26.57
C LEU A 36 26.54 3.88 25.35
N LEU A 37 25.81 3.56 24.28
CA LEU A 37 26.37 3.27 22.96
C LEU A 37 26.43 4.58 22.18
N SER A 38 27.65 5.09 21.93
CA SER A 38 27.87 6.24 21.07
C SER A 38 28.40 5.76 19.72
N THR A 39 27.65 5.99 18.65
CA THR A 39 28.10 5.74 17.28
C THR A 39 28.54 7.07 16.66
N SER A 40 29.85 7.23 16.49
CA SER A 40 30.42 8.37 15.75
C SER A 40 30.53 8.02 14.27
N SER A 41 29.42 8.17 13.54
CA SER A 41 29.44 8.17 12.08
C SER A 41 28.56 9.32 11.58
N PRO A 42 29.10 10.30 10.83
CA PRO A 42 28.25 11.31 10.22
C PRO A 42 27.32 10.63 9.23
N LEU A 43 26.01 10.69 9.49
CA LEU A 43 24.96 10.31 8.53
C LEU A 43 25.12 11.20 7.29
N ARG A 44 25.83 10.68 6.28
CA ARG A 44 25.87 11.29 4.96
C ARG A 44 24.48 11.10 4.36
N ARG A 45 23.64 12.13 4.47
CA ARG A 45 22.32 12.19 3.83
C ARG A 45 22.55 12.19 2.31
N VAL A 46 22.59 11.02 1.70
CA VAL A 46 22.60 10.90 0.23
C VAL A 46 21.17 11.19 -0.22
N SER A 47 20.90 12.44 -0.55
CA SER A 47 19.69 12.80 -1.31
C SER A 47 19.79 12.13 -2.67
N ARG A 48 19.19 10.94 -2.83
CA ARG A 48 19.00 10.31 -4.14
C ARG A 48 17.69 10.84 -4.70
N THR A 49 17.76 11.62 -5.77
CA THR A 49 16.57 11.99 -6.53
C THR A 49 15.99 10.75 -7.19
N ILE A 50 14.85 10.26 -6.68
CA ILE A 50 14.05 9.23 -7.35
C ILE A 50 13.42 9.94 -8.55
N ARG A 51 13.84 9.59 -9.76
CA ARG A 51 13.30 10.20 -10.98
C ARG A 51 12.08 9.39 -11.42
N GLY A 52 10.95 10.07 -11.64
CA GLY A 52 9.83 9.52 -12.42
C GLY A 52 10.26 9.20 -13.85
N PHE A 53 9.34 8.68 -14.66
CA PHE A 53 9.62 8.37 -16.07
C PHE A 53 10.29 9.56 -16.76
N LYS A 54 11.48 9.32 -17.33
CA LYS A 54 12.19 10.35 -18.08
C LYS A 54 11.39 10.61 -19.36
N MET A 55 10.69 11.75 -19.42
CA MET A 55 9.98 12.20 -20.62
C MET A 55 10.97 12.25 -21.78
N ALA A 56 10.79 11.38 -22.78
CA ALA A 56 11.44 11.57 -24.07
C ALA A 56 10.83 12.81 -24.72
N SER A 57 11.65 13.73 -25.23
CA SER A 57 11.19 14.90 -25.97
C SER A 57 10.28 14.45 -27.12
N SER A 58 9.15 15.13 -27.30
CA SER A 58 8.21 14.93 -28.41
C SER A 58 8.90 15.06 -29.77
N GLY A 59 9.51 13.97 -30.20
CA GLY A 59 9.91 13.69 -31.57
C GLY A 59 9.18 12.41 -31.95
N ASN A 60 8.39 12.48 -33.02
CA ASN A 60 7.65 11.35 -33.57
C ASN A 60 8.63 10.33 -34.20
N ASN A 61 9.41 9.66 -33.35
CA ASN A 61 10.25 8.52 -33.69
C ASN A 61 9.58 7.30 -33.07
N GLY A 62 9.33 6.24 -33.85
CA GLY A 62 8.62 5.01 -33.47
C GLY A 62 9.27 4.16 -32.37
N CYS A 63 9.78 4.77 -31.30
CA CYS A 63 10.20 4.10 -30.09
C CYS A 63 8.94 3.71 -29.28
N PRO A 64 8.84 2.46 -28.78
CA PRO A 64 7.73 2.05 -27.93
C PRO A 64 7.59 2.98 -26.73
N LYS A 65 6.36 3.33 -26.36
CA LYS A 65 6.13 4.04 -25.11
C LYS A 65 6.69 3.22 -23.95
N PRO A 66 7.28 3.85 -22.94
CA PRO A 66 7.69 3.16 -21.73
C PRO A 66 6.51 2.42 -21.09
N THR A 67 6.77 1.31 -20.41
CA THR A 67 5.72 0.44 -19.85
C THR A 67 5.76 0.43 -18.34
N LEU A 68 4.60 0.61 -17.71
CA LEU A 68 4.34 0.37 -16.29
C LEU A 68 3.55 -0.93 -16.13
N THR A 69 4.15 -1.92 -15.47
CA THR A 69 3.52 -3.21 -15.23
C THR A 69 2.72 -3.17 -13.92
N PHE A 70 1.41 -3.33 -14.01
CA PHE A 70 0.54 -3.62 -12.88
C PHE A 70 0.51 -5.12 -12.61
N VAL A 71 1.07 -5.55 -11.49
CA VAL A 71 1.01 -6.95 -11.10
C VAL A 71 -0.29 -7.23 -10.37
N THR A 72 -1.27 -7.73 -11.13
CA THR A 72 -2.59 -8.11 -10.64
C THR A 72 -3.19 -9.21 -11.50
N GLY A 73 -3.94 -10.12 -10.86
CA GLY A 73 -4.81 -11.08 -11.55
C GLY A 73 -6.27 -10.64 -11.63
N ASN A 74 -6.63 -9.48 -11.08
CA ASN A 74 -8.01 -9.01 -10.98
C ASN A 74 -8.33 -8.00 -12.08
N ALA A 75 -9.09 -8.44 -13.08
CA ALA A 75 -9.48 -7.61 -14.23
C ALA A 75 -10.27 -6.36 -13.84
N LYS A 76 -11.12 -6.43 -12.79
CA LYS A 76 -11.87 -5.26 -12.30
C LYS A 76 -10.95 -4.21 -11.68
N LYS A 77 -9.92 -4.63 -10.93
CA LYS A 77 -8.89 -3.72 -10.39
C LYS A 77 -8.14 -3.01 -11.52
N LEU A 78 -7.76 -3.75 -12.57
CA LEU A 78 -7.11 -3.16 -13.75
C LEU A 78 -8.02 -2.14 -14.45
N GLU A 79 -9.29 -2.46 -14.62
CA GLU A 79 -10.27 -1.56 -15.23
C GLU A 79 -10.43 -0.27 -14.44
N GLU A 80 -10.56 -0.34 -13.11
CA GLU A 80 -10.64 0.83 -12.25
C GLU A 80 -9.35 1.66 -12.30
N VAL A 81 -8.18 1.04 -12.21
CA VAL A 81 -6.89 1.75 -12.30
C VAL A 81 -6.72 2.46 -13.64
N ARG A 82 -7.09 1.80 -14.75
CA ARG A 82 -7.05 2.42 -16.08
C ARG A 82 -8.03 3.58 -16.20
N ALA A 83 -9.24 3.42 -15.66
CA ALA A 83 -10.22 4.50 -15.62
C ALA A 83 -9.65 5.70 -14.86
N ILE A 84 -9.09 5.50 -13.67
CA ILE A 84 -8.58 6.59 -12.83
C ILE A 84 -7.31 7.25 -13.41
N LEU A 85 -6.36 6.45 -13.92
CA LEU A 85 -5.14 6.97 -14.57
C LEU A 85 -5.45 7.70 -15.89
N GLY A 86 -6.46 7.24 -16.63
CA GLY A 86 -6.92 7.86 -17.87
C GLY A 86 -7.98 8.96 -17.68
N ALA A 87 -8.54 9.14 -16.47
CA ALA A 87 -9.68 10.00 -16.18
C ALA A 87 -9.39 11.51 -16.28
N ASP A 88 -8.26 11.92 -16.84
CA ASP A 88 -8.14 13.31 -17.29
C ASP A 88 -8.82 13.52 -18.64
N ALA A 89 -10.11 13.16 -18.69
CA ALA A 89 -11.01 13.53 -19.77
C ALA A 89 -11.15 15.06 -19.90
N LYS A 90 -10.71 15.84 -18.89
CA LYS A 90 -10.71 17.31 -18.91
C LYS A 90 -9.52 17.89 -19.67
N THR A 91 -8.36 17.23 -19.68
CA THR A 91 -7.17 17.69 -20.42
C THR A 91 -6.89 16.92 -21.70
N GLY A 92 -7.48 15.73 -21.88
CA GLY A 92 -7.16 14.86 -23.02
C GLY A 92 -5.71 14.34 -22.99
N ALA A 93 -5.06 14.42 -21.83
CA ALA A 93 -3.65 14.07 -21.69
C ALA A 93 -3.44 12.58 -21.89
N VAL A 94 -2.73 12.24 -22.97
CA VAL A 94 -2.26 10.88 -23.21
C VAL A 94 -1.15 10.57 -22.22
N LEU A 95 -1.29 9.49 -21.45
CA LEU A 95 -0.23 9.04 -20.55
C LEU A 95 1.08 8.85 -21.33
N PRO A 96 2.21 9.31 -20.76
CA PRO A 96 3.51 9.17 -21.41
C PRO A 96 4.06 7.73 -21.39
N PHE A 97 3.31 6.79 -20.79
CA PHE A 97 3.63 5.37 -20.66
C PHE A 97 2.38 4.52 -20.83
N ASP A 98 2.56 3.25 -21.18
CA ASP A 98 1.50 2.25 -21.26
C ASP A 98 1.35 1.49 -19.94
N VAL A 99 0.11 1.16 -19.56
CA VAL A 99 -0.19 0.33 -18.37
C VAL A 99 -0.58 -1.08 -18.80
N VAL A 100 0.33 -2.01 -18.58
CA VAL A 100 0.12 -3.44 -18.87
C VAL A 100 -0.17 -4.20 -17.58
N SER A 101 -0.94 -5.27 -17.68
CA SER A 101 -1.20 -6.16 -16.54
C SER A 101 -0.40 -7.44 -16.71
N GLN A 102 0.27 -7.88 -15.65
CA GLN A 102 0.92 -9.18 -15.60
C GLN A 102 0.42 -9.94 -14.39
N LYS A 103 -0.07 -11.17 -14.60
CA LYS A 103 -0.43 -12.06 -13.51
C LYS A 103 0.84 -12.76 -13.04
N ILE A 104 1.29 -12.43 -11.84
CA ILE A 104 2.41 -13.08 -11.16
C ILE A 104 1.86 -13.63 -9.86
N ASP A 105 2.17 -14.89 -9.56
CA ASP A 105 1.80 -15.50 -8.28
C ASP A 105 2.75 -14.98 -7.21
N LEU A 106 2.23 -14.15 -6.31
CA LEU A 106 2.97 -13.55 -5.22
C LEU A 106 2.34 -14.00 -3.89
N PRO A 107 3.14 -14.23 -2.85
CA PRO A 107 2.60 -14.62 -1.56
C PRO A 107 1.71 -13.51 -0.99
N GLU A 108 0.63 -13.90 -0.32
CA GLU A 108 -0.17 -12.99 0.50
C GLU A 108 0.55 -12.84 1.86
N LEU A 109 1.32 -11.76 2.00
CA LEU A 109 2.18 -11.52 3.15
C LEU A 109 1.37 -11.05 4.37
N GLN A 110 1.95 -11.22 5.56
CA GLN A 110 1.39 -10.76 6.83
C GLN A 110 2.17 -9.55 7.34
N GLY A 111 1.49 -8.63 7.99
CA GLY A 111 2.10 -7.43 8.58
C GLY A 111 1.22 -6.19 8.42
N GLU A 112 1.85 -5.04 8.62
CA GLU A 112 1.20 -3.74 8.40
C GLU A 112 0.98 -3.47 6.91
N PRO A 113 -0.08 -2.73 6.53
CA PRO A 113 -0.45 -2.54 5.13
C PRO A 113 0.67 -2.00 4.22
N GLU A 114 1.48 -1.06 4.73
CA GLU A 114 2.59 -0.48 3.95
C GLU A 114 3.73 -1.46 3.74
N ASP A 115 4.08 -2.24 4.76
CA ASP A 115 5.16 -3.22 4.68
C ASP A 115 4.78 -4.39 3.78
N VAL A 116 3.53 -4.85 3.86
CA VAL A 116 2.97 -5.87 2.95
C VAL A 116 3.05 -5.40 1.50
N ALA A 117 2.57 -4.18 1.20
CA ALA A 117 2.61 -3.64 -0.14
C ALA A 117 4.06 -3.45 -0.65
N ARG A 118 4.96 -2.96 0.22
CA ARG A 118 6.37 -2.75 -0.11
C ARG A 118 7.07 -4.06 -0.47
N GLU A 119 6.97 -5.07 0.40
CA GLU A 119 7.61 -6.36 0.18
C GLU A 119 7.01 -7.08 -1.04
N LYS A 120 5.68 -7.02 -1.23
CA LYS A 120 5.02 -7.54 -2.44
C LYS A 120 5.55 -6.88 -3.71
N CYS A 121 5.82 -5.57 -3.69
CA CYS A 121 6.42 -4.85 -4.82
C CYS A 121 7.88 -5.30 -5.07
N LEU A 122 8.66 -5.51 -4.00
CA LEU A 122 10.03 -6.00 -4.09
C LEU A 122 10.10 -7.42 -4.68
N LEU A 123 9.12 -8.28 -4.39
CA LEU A 123 9.00 -9.59 -5.03
C LEU A 123 8.59 -9.45 -6.50
N ALA A 124 7.58 -8.62 -6.78
CA ALA A 124 7.08 -8.38 -8.12
C ALA A 124 8.18 -7.86 -9.08
N VAL A 125 8.99 -6.90 -8.64
CA VAL A 125 10.02 -6.27 -9.50
C VAL A 125 11.14 -7.24 -9.88
N LYS A 126 11.40 -8.29 -9.09
CA LYS A 126 12.38 -9.35 -9.42
C LYS A 126 11.94 -10.16 -10.65
N GLU A 127 10.63 -10.38 -10.78
CA GLU A 127 10.03 -11.10 -11.90
C GLU A 127 9.85 -10.20 -13.12
N VAL A 128 9.33 -8.98 -12.93
CA VAL A 128 9.06 -8.03 -14.02
C VAL A 128 10.35 -7.42 -14.60
N LYS A 129 11.37 -7.19 -13.76
CA LYS A 129 12.65 -6.56 -14.14
C LYS A 129 12.50 -5.17 -14.81
N GLY A 130 11.49 -4.41 -14.39
CA GLY A 130 11.19 -3.07 -14.91
C GLY A 130 10.22 -2.30 -14.01
N PRO A 131 9.71 -1.14 -14.47
CA PRO A 131 8.75 -0.35 -13.71
C PRO A 131 7.52 -1.17 -13.33
N THR A 132 7.31 -1.33 -12.03
CA THR A 132 6.34 -2.27 -11.46
C THR A 132 5.48 -1.56 -10.44
N MET A 133 4.17 -1.82 -10.45
CA MET A 133 3.29 -1.47 -9.36
C MET A 133 2.46 -2.67 -8.90
N VAL A 134 2.21 -2.72 -7.60
CA VAL A 134 1.29 -3.67 -6.95
C VAL A 134 0.24 -2.88 -6.16
N GLU A 135 -0.88 -3.53 -5.85
CA GLU A 135 -1.96 -2.97 -5.04
C GLU A 135 -2.39 -3.98 -4.00
N ASP A 136 -2.50 -3.54 -2.75
CA ASP A 136 -3.24 -4.23 -1.70
C ASP A 136 -4.42 -3.40 -1.19
N THR A 137 -5.49 -4.11 -0.82
CA THR A 137 -6.73 -3.52 -0.33
C THR A 137 -7.04 -4.09 1.04
N ALA A 138 -7.24 -3.22 2.02
CA ALA A 138 -7.58 -3.56 3.38
C ALA A 138 -8.94 -2.94 3.77
N LEU A 139 -9.68 -3.64 4.63
CA LEU A 139 -10.85 -3.09 5.31
C LEU A 139 -10.60 -3.17 6.82
N CYS A 140 -10.53 -2.01 7.44
CA CYS A 140 -10.02 -1.86 8.80
C CYS A 140 -11.13 -1.41 9.74
N PHE A 141 -11.46 -2.21 10.76
CA PHE A 141 -12.46 -1.86 11.75
C PHE A 141 -11.77 -1.20 12.93
N ASN A 142 -12.21 0.01 13.31
CA ASN A 142 -11.55 0.78 14.37
C ASN A 142 -11.66 0.06 15.72
N ALA A 143 -12.83 -0.51 16.02
CA ALA A 143 -13.07 -1.32 17.21
C ALA A 143 -12.16 -2.55 17.35
N LEU A 144 -11.59 -3.06 16.24
CA LEU A 144 -10.67 -4.20 16.23
C LEU A 144 -9.21 -3.79 16.00
N GLY A 145 -8.87 -2.52 16.25
CA GLY A 145 -7.51 -2.01 16.06
C GLY A 145 -7.03 -2.08 14.60
N GLY A 146 -7.96 -2.01 13.64
CA GLY A 146 -7.67 -2.05 12.20
C GLY A 146 -7.77 -3.43 11.55
N LEU A 147 -8.05 -4.49 12.32
CA LEU A 147 -8.40 -5.80 11.76
C LEU A 147 -9.82 -5.78 11.13
N PRO A 148 -10.11 -6.66 10.14
CA PRO A 148 -9.24 -7.67 9.55
C PRO A 148 -8.13 -7.11 8.65
N GLY A 149 -8.20 -5.85 8.23
CA GLY A 149 -7.12 -5.17 7.51
C GLY A 149 -6.76 -5.88 6.21
N VAL A 150 -5.46 -6.13 6.00
CA VAL A 150 -4.94 -6.86 4.83
C VAL A 150 -5.47 -8.29 4.70
N TYR A 151 -6.01 -8.86 5.77
CA TYR A 151 -6.56 -10.21 5.80
C TYR A 151 -8.02 -10.29 5.32
N ILE A 152 -8.65 -9.16 4.93
CA ILE A 152 -10.07 -9.06 4.61
C ILE A 152 -10.57 -10.10 3.61
N LYS A 153 -9.74 -10.51 2.63
CA LYS A 153 -10.08 -11.56 1.65
C LYS A 153 -10.48 -12.87 2.34
N TRP A 154 -9.68 -13.31 3.32
CA TRP A 154 -9.91 -14.56 4.05
C TRP A 154 -11.11 -14.45 4.99
N PHE A 155 -11.26 -13.30 5.65
CA PHE A 155 -12.41 -13.04 6.51
C PHE A 155 -13.71 -13.04 5.70
N LEU A 156 -13.75 -12.38 4.54
CA LEU A 156 -14.91 -12.40 3.64
C LEU A 156 -15.21 -13.83 3.16
N GLU A 157 -14.19 -14.59 2.77
CA GLU A 157 -14.37 -15.98 2.28
C GLU A 157 -15.00 -16.88 3.36
N LYS A 158 -14.54 -16.78 4.61
CA LYS A 158 -14.98 -17.69 5.69
C LYS A 158 -16.25 -17.23 6.38
N LEU A 159 -16.45 -15.92 6.51
CA LEU A 159 -17.57 -15.35 7.27
C LEU A 159 -18.71 -14.86 6.39
N GLY A 160 -18.45 -14.61 5.11
CA GLY A 160 -19.40 -13.91 4.25
C GLY A 160 -19.68 -12.48 4.71
N HIS A 161 -20.59 -11.79 4.02
CA HIS A 161 -20.99 -10.42 4.36
C HIS A 161 -21.65 -10.33 5.74
N GLU A 162 -22.52 -11.29 6.07
CA GLU A 162 -23.20 -11.33 7.37
C GLU A 162 -22.19 -11.49 8.51
N GLY A 163 -21.28 -12.46 8.39
CA GLY A 163 -20.29 -12.69 9.42
C GLY A 163 -19.29 -11.53 9.57
N LEU A 164 -18.96 -10.81 8.49
CA LEU A 164 -18.17 -9.57 8.58
C LEU A 164 -18.87 -8.49 9.41
N ASN A 165 -20.18 -8.31 9.26
CA ASN A 165 -20.95 -7.40 10.09
C ASN A 165 -21.02 -7.89 11.55
N ASN A 166 -21.26 -9.19 11.74
CA ASN A 166 -21.38 -9.82 13.06
C ASN A 166 -20.08 -9.78 13.88
N LEU A 167 -18.91 -9.67 13.27
CA LEU A 167 -17.63 -9.46 13.99
C LEU A 167 -17.67 -8.24 14.92
N LEU A 168 -18.48 -7.24 14.56
CA LEU A 168 -18.63 -6.03 15.36
C LEU A 168 -19.82 -6.08 16.31
N ALA A 169 -20.59 -7.17 16.39
CA ALA A 169 -21.85 -7.23 17.16
C ALA A 169 -21.69 -6.77 18.62
N ALA A 170 -20.58 -7.12 19.27
CA ALA A 170 -20.28 -6.77 20.66
C ALA A 170 -19.72 -5.35 20.88
N TYR A 171 -19.46 -4.59 19.80
CA TYR A 171 -18.85 -3.26 19.86
C TYR A 171 -19.87 -2.20 19.49
N GLU A 172 -19.99 -1.13 20.27
CA GLU A 172 -20.81 0.03 19.88
C GLU A 172 -20.23 0.75 18.66
N ASP A 173 -18.90 0.85 18.61
CA ASP A 173 -18.17 1.44 17.49
C ASP A 173 -18.24 0.54 16.24
N LYS A 174 -18.95 1.03 15.22
CA LYS A 174 -19.02 0.40 13.90
C LYS A 174 -18.15 1.10 12.86
N SER A 175 -17.38 2.11 13.28
CA SER A 175 -16.56 2.89 12.36
C SER A 175 -15.43 2.02 11.80
N ALA A 176 -15.15 2.29 10.53
CA ALA A 176 -14.15 1.56 9.77
C ALA A 176 -13.57 2.47 8.69
N TYR A 177 -12.49 2.02 8.06
CA TYR A 177 -12.00 2.65 6.85
C TYR A 177 -11.59 1.60 5.83
N ALA A 178 -11.86 1.91 4.57
CA ALA A 178 -11.28 1.21 3.45
C ALA A 178 -9.91 1.82 3.15
N LEU A 179 -8.90 0.98 2.96
CA LEU A 179 -7.54 1.38 2.64
C LEU A 179 -7.09 0.70 1.34
N CYS A 180 -6.61 1.50 0.39
CA CYS A 180 -5.89 1.02 -0.78
C CYS A 180 -4.44 1.47 -0.65
N THR A 181 -3.50 0.55 -0.85
CA THR A 181 -2.08 0.85 -0.83
C THR A 181 -1.47 0.41 -2.15
N PHE A 182 -1.00 1.38 -2.94
CA PHE A 182 -0.17 1.13 -4.11
C PHE A 182 1.30 1.17 -3.71
N ALA A 183 2.09 0.21 -4.18
CA ALA A 183 3.53 0.27 -4.09
C ALA A 183 4.14 0.23 -5.50
N TYR A 184 5.00 1.21 -5.81
CA TYR A 184 5.64 1.38 -7.10
C TYR A 184 7.16 1.27 -6.96
N CYS A 185 7.78 0.59 -7.92
CA CYS A 185 9.23 0.48 -8.04
C CYS A 185 9.66 0.78 -9.48
N PRO A 186 10.60 1.73 -9.72
CA PRO A 186 11.12 1.98 -11.06
C PRO A 186 11.89 0.80 -11.68
N GLY A 187 12.43 -0.10 -10.86
CA GLY A 187 13.18 -1.27 -11.32
C GLY A 187 14.03 -1.91 -10.22
N VAL A 188 14.68 -3.02 -10.55
CA VAL A 188 15.48 -3.80 -9.59
C VAL A 188 16.55 -2.94 -8.92
N GLY A 189 16.61 -2.99 -7.59
CA GLY A 189 17.57 -2.22 -6.78
C GLY A 189 17.21 -0.74 -6.59
N GLN A 190 16.04 -0.30 -7.08
CA GLN A 190 15.49 1.03 -6.79
C GLN A 190 14.58 0.99 -5.55
N GLU A 191 14.38 2.16 -4.96
CA GLU A 191 13.49 2.33 -3.81
C GLU A 191 12.03 2.10 -4.20
N VAL A 192 11.29 1.43 -3.31
CA VAL A 192 9.85 1.25 -3.43
C VAL A 192 9.14 2.41 -2.76
N LEU A 193 8.28 3.07 -3.53
CA LEU A 193 7.43 4.16 -3.08
C LEU A 193 6.03 3.64 -2.80
N VAL A 194 5.42 4.12 -1.73
CA VAL A 194 4.09 3.69 -1.28
C VAL A 194 3.12 4.87 -1.33
N PHE A 195 1.93 4.63 -1.86
CA PHE A 195 0.85 5.61 -2.01
C PHE A 195 -0.43 5.02 -1.44
N ASP A 196 -0.92 5.61 -0.35
CA ASP A 196 -2.12 5.15 0.32
C ASP A 196 -3.34 6.02 -0.02
N GLY A 197 -4.52 5.42 0.02
CA GLY A 197 -5.78 6.13 -0.07
C GLY A 197 -6.74 5.52 0.93
N ARG A 198 -7.35 6.37 1.75
CA ARG A 198 -8.26 5.97 2.82
C ARG A 198 -9.62 6.58 2.61
N THR A 199 -10.68 5.80 2.80
CA THR A 199 -12.05 6.31 2.87
C THR A 199 -12.63 5.91 4.22
N PRO A 200 -12.94 6.88 5.11
CA PRO A 200 -13.63 6.59 6.35
C PRO A 200 -15.09 6.21 6.09
N GLY A 201 -15.68 5.44 6.99
CA GLY A 201 -17.05 4.97 6.90
C GLY A 201 -17.43 4.13 8.10
N LYS A 202 -18.40 3.24 7.90
CA LYS A 202 -18.83 2.28 8.92
C LYS A 202 -19.26 0.96 8.31
N ILE A 203 -19.26 -0.06 9.14
CA ILE A 203 -19.74 -1.40 8.78
C ILE A 203 -21.24 -1.51 9.07
N VAL A 204 -21.98 -1.99 8.08
CA VAL A 204 -23.45 -2.08 8.11
C VAL A 204 -23.91 -3.46 7.65
N PRO A 205 -25.16 -3.86 7.95
CA PRO A 205 -25.76 -5.04 7.33
C PRO A 205 -25.70 -4.92 5.81
N ALA A 206 -25.45 -6.06 5.15
CA ALA A 206 -25.16 -6.08 3.72
C ALA A 206 -26.33 -5.52 2.89
N ARG A 207 -26.06 -4.58 1.98
CA ARG A 207 -27.03 -4.05 1.01
C ARG A 207 -26.42 -3.89 -0.38
N GLY A 208 -27.24 -3.99 -1.41
CA GLY A 208 -26.82 -3.92 -2.81
C GLY A 208 -26.27 -5.26 -3.35
N PRO A 209 -25.77 -5.27 -4.61
CA PRO A 209 -25.29 -6.49 -5.26
C PRO A 209 -23.99 -7.04 -4.64
N HIS A 210 -23.91 -8.35 -4.44
CA HIS A 210 -22.72 -9.04 -3.93
C HIS A 210 -21.65 -9.28 -5.02
N ALA A 211 -21.54 -8.37 -5.98
CA ALA A 211 -20.74 -8.55 -7.19
C ALA A 211 -19.23 -8.29 -6.99
N PHE A 212 -18.84 -7.61 -5.90
CA PHE A 212 -17.45 -7.23 -5.66
C PHE A 212 -17.12 -7.14 -4.17
N GLY A 213 -16.36 -8.12 -3.68
CA GLY A 213 -15.72 -8.07 -2.36
C GLY A 213 -16.69 -7.75 -1.22
N TRP A 214 -16.24 -6.89 -0.31
CA TRP A 214 -16.96 -6.47 0.89
C TRP A 214 -17.76 -5.18 0.69
N ASP A 215 -17.88 -4.68 -0.54
CA ASP A 215 -18.65 -3.47 -0.85
C ASP A 215 -20.05 -3.43 -0.22
N PRO A 216 -20.81 -4.55 -0.15
CA PRO A 216 -22.15 -4.54 0.45
C PRO A 216 -22.19 -4.19 1.94
N VAL A 217 -21.09 -4.34 2.68
CA VAL A 217 -21.07 -4.10 4.15
C VAL A 217 -20.39 -2.79 4.53
N PHE A 218 -19.90 -2.02 3.58
CA PHE A 218 -19.19 -0.76 3.85
C PHE A 218 -19.98 0.44 3.35
N GLU A 219 -20.33 1.33 4.28
CA GLU A 219 -20.99 2.60 4.01
C GLU A 219 -19.97 3.74 4.21
N PRO A 220 -19.48 4.38 3.12
CA PRO A 220 -18.50 5.47 3.21
C PRO A 220 -19.14 6.74 3.78
N ALA A 221 -18.38 7.50 4.58
CA ALA A 221 -18.85 8.77 5.15
C ALA A 221 -19.12 9.83 4.06
N ASP A 222 -18.26 9.88 3.04
CA ASP A 222 -18.25 10.90 1.97
C ASP A 222 -19.21 10.58 0.81
N GLY A 223 -19.98 9.48 0.90
CA GLY A 223 -20.92 9.04 -0.13
C GLY A 223 -22.36 9.49 0.08
N GLN A 224 -22.60 10.37 1.05
CA GLN A 224 -23.92 10.93 1.31
C GLN A 224 -24.24 11.97 0.23
N SER A 225 -25.12 11.61 -0.70
CA SER A 225 -25.75 12.59 -1.59
C SER A 225 -26.48 13.61 -0.72
N GLY A 226 -26.16 14.90 -0.84
CA GLY A 226 -26.90 15.95 -0.13
C GLY A 226 -28.42 15.82 -0.39
N GLY A 227 -29.23 15.88 0.66
CA GLY A 227 -30.68 15.72 0.60
C GLY A 227 -31.23 14.67 1.58
N SER A 228 -32.41 14.14 1.28
CA SER A 228 -33.15 13.18 2.11
C SER A 228 -32.85 11.70 1.80
N GLU A 229 -31.88 11.44 0.92
CA GLU A 229 -31.55 10.07 0.50
C GLU A 229 -30.84 9.30 1.62
N PRO A 230 -31.15 8.01 1.82
CA PRO A 230 -30.46 7.19 2.80
C PRO A 230 -29.00 6.95 2.38
N PRO A 231 -28.08 6.80 3.35
CA PRO A 231 -26.71 6.41 3.07
C PRO A 231 -26.59 5.08 2.32
N LYS A 232 -25.74 5.07 1.29
CA LYS A 232 -25.53 3.92 0.41
C LYS A 232 -24.26 3.16 0.78
N THR A 233 -24.30 1.83 0.67
CA THR A 233 -23.08 1.02 0.66
C THR A 233 -22.32 1.22 -0.64
N TYR A 234 -21.04 0.83 -0.71
CA TYR A 234 -20.31 0.84 -1.98
C TYR A 234 -20.97 -0.02 -3.07
N ALA A 235 -21.72 -1.06 -2.69
CA ALA A 235 -22.41 -1.90 -3.66
C ALA A 235 -23.66 -1.21 -4.24
N GLU A 236 -24.28 -0.30 -3.51
CA GLU A 236 -25.46 0.47 -3.95
C GLU A 236 -25.09 1.71 -4.78
N MET A 237 -23.79 2.02 -4.90
CA MET A 237 -23.31 3.18 -5.65
C MET A 237 -23.06 2.86 -7.12
N ASP A 238 -23.42 3.82 -7.98
CA ASP A 238 -22.96 3.82 -9.36
C ASP A 238 -21.44 3.88 -9.42
N LYS A 239 -20.86 3.22 -10.42
CA LYS A 239 -19.41 3.07 -10.56
C LYS A 239 -18.66 4.41 -10.56
N ASP A 240 -19.19 5.42 -11.25
CA ASP A 240 -18.55 6.74 -11.33
C ASP A 240 -18.57 7.48 -9.99
N MET A 241 -19.68 7.34 -9.24
CA MET A 241 -19.79 7.89 -7.88
C MET A 241 -18.83 7.19 -6.92
N LYS A 242 -18.80 5.85 -6.94
CA LYS A 242 -17.85 5.09 -6.12
C LYS A 242 -16.42 5.50 -6.44
N ASN A 243 -16.09 5.59 -7.73
CA ASN A 243 -14.75 5.96 -8.17
C ASN A 243 -14.34 7.35 -7.69
N SER A 244 -15.23 8.34 -7.62
CA SER A 244 -14.84 9.70 -7.18
C SER A 244 -14.48 9.79 -5.69
N ILE A 245 -14.99 8.90 -4.84
CA ILE A 245 -14.76 8.94 -3.38
C ILE A 245 -13.90 7.78 -2.85
N SER A 246 -13.62 6.78 -3.68
CA SER A 246 -12.99 5.54 -3.21
C SER A 246 -11.55 5.70 -2.75
N HIS A 247 -11.19 4.87 -1.77
CA HIS A 247 -9.84 4.64 -1.29
C HIS A 247 -8.86 4.33 -2.44
N ARG A 248 -9.30 3.55 -3.44
CA ARG A 248 -8.50 3.26 -4.64
C ARG A 248 -8.24 4.50 -5.49
N TYR A 249 -9.26 5.32 -5.75
CA TYR A 249 -9.07 6.60 -6.47
C TYR A 249 -8.09 7.51 -5.76
N ARG A 250 -8.23 7.67 -4.45
CA ARG A 250 -7.31 8.50 -3.64
C ARG A 250 -5.86 8.01 -3.77
N ALA A 251 -5.62 6.71 -3.70
CA ALA A 251 -4.29 6.12 -3.83
C ALA A 251 -3.72 6.29 -5.25
N VAL A 252 -4.53 6.02 -6.28
CA VAL A 252 -4.12 6.15 -7.68
C VAL A 252 -3.89 7.61 -8.06
N ALA A 253 -4.65 8.56 -7.51
CA ALA A 253 -4.43 9.99 -7.72
C ALA A 253 -3.05 10.41 -7.21
N LYS A 254 -2.67 10.03 -5.98
CA LYS A 254 -1.32 10.29 -5.45
C LYS A 254 -0.22 9.65 -6.33
N LEU A 255 -0.41 8.41 -6.75
CA LEU A 255 0.53 7.72 -7.66
C LEU A 255 0.63 8.44 -9.00
N ARG A 256 -0.51 8.86 -9.57
CA ARG A 256 -0.58 9.57 -10.85
C ARG A 256 0.18 10.90 -10.77
N ASP A 257 -0.07 11.69 -9.74
CA ASP A 257 0.61 12.97 -9.54
C ASP A 257 2.12 12.78 -9.44
N PHE A 258 2.56 11.74 -8.72
CA PHE A 258 3.97 11.37 -8.67
C PHE A 258 4.54 11.00 -10.06
N LEU A 259 3.84 10.15 -10.82
CA LEU A 259 4.30 9.66 -12.13
C LEU A 259 4.31 10.76 -13.20
N LEU A 260 3.42 11.75 -13.11
CA LEU A 260 3.32 12.87 -14.05
C LEU A 260 4.11 14.10 -13.60
N SER A 261 4.59 14.16 -12.36
CA SER A 261 5.41 15.26 -11.86
C SER A 261 6.72 15.36 -12.65
N PRO A 262 7.04 16.53 -13.25
CA PRO A 262 8.30 16.75 -13.97
C PRO A 262 9.56 16.54 -13.13
N SER A 263 9.41 16.46 -11.80
CA SER A 263 10.52 16.38 -10.83
C SER A 263 10.56 15.11 -9.99
N GLY A 264 9.56 14.22 -10.09
CA GLY A 264 9.49 12.99 -9.28
C GLY A 264 9.48 13.23 -7.77
N LYS A 265 9.05 14.42 -7.31
CA LYS A 265 8.95 14.75 -5.88
C LYS A 265 7.50 14.65 -5.43
N MET A 266 7.26 13.87 -4.37
CA MET A 266 6.01 13.92 -3.61
C MET A 266 5.92 15.29 -2.92
N VAL A 267 4.84 16.02 -3.17
CA VAL A 267 4.37 17.05 -2.24
C VAL A 267 3.58 16.30 -1.17
N VAL A 268 4.14 16.19 0.03
CA VAL A 268 3.40 15.70 1.19
C VAL A 268 2.75 16.95 1.79
N GLU A 269 1.44 17.08 1.66
CA GLU A 269 0.69 18.03 2.49
C GLU A 269 0.51 17.38 3.87
N GLU A 270 0.98 18.05 4.92
CA GLU A 270 0.81 17.68 6.33
C GLU A 270 -0.65 17.83 6.79
#